data_AF-A0A523VLE0-F1
#
_entry.id   AF-A0A523VLE0-F1
#
_cell.length_a   1.000
_cell.length_b   1.000
_cell.length_c   1.000
_cell.angle_alpha   90.00
_cell.angle_beta   90.00
_cell.angle_gamma   90.00
#
_symmetry.space_group_name_H-M   'P 1'
#
loop_
_entity.id
_entity.type
_entity.pdbx_description
1 polymer ?
#
loop_
_entity_poly.entity_id
_entity_poly.type
_entity_poly.pdbx_seq_one_letter_code
_entity_poly.pdbx_strand_id
1 'polypeptide(L)'
;MARDEQDSVSFFRDAEVEYEGSTFRFSAEEGRALEMGSNYWHGPGDPSSWLGVAVFLRARERVDGAPESVALDLAARALGMTVPRLRELIEWHENYMRWHDGDPEYRVL
;
A
#
# COMPACT_ATOMS: atom_id res chain seq x y z
N MET A 1 -34.84 7.90 1.51
CA MET A 1 -33.78 7.26 0.71
C MET A 1 -32.72 6.80 1.68
N ALA A 2 -32.75 5.53 2.10
CA ALA A 2 -31.60 4.93 2.76
C ALA A 2 -30.51 4.85 1.70
N ARG A 3 -29.36 5.47 1.95
CA ARG A 3 -28.15 5.12 1.21
C ARG A 3 -27.89 3.67 1.57
N ASP A 4 -27.88 2.78 0.60
CA ASP A 4 -27.25 1.48 0.78
C ASP A 4 -25.81 1.79 1.25
N GLU A 5 -25.54 1.58 2.53
CA GLU A 5 -24.18 1.41 3.03
C GLU A 5 -23.66 0.19 2.28
N GLN A 6 -23.06 0.44 1.13
CA GLN A 6 -22.21 -0.53 0.47
C GLN A 6 -21.04 -0.70 1.43
N ASP A 7 -21.14 -1.68 2.33
CA ASP A 7 -20.02 -2.14 3.15
C ASP A 7 -18.88 -2.42 2.18
N SER A 8 -17.96 -1.46 2.04
CA SER A 8 -16.80 -1.64 1.19
C SER A 8 -15.98 -2.71 1.85
N VAL A 9 -15.98 -3.90 1.26
CA VAL A 9 -15.22 -5.03 1.79
C VAL A 9 -13.74 -4.67 1.70
N SER A 10 -13.17 -4.35 2.85
CA SER A 10 -11.74 -4.16 3.00
C SER A 10 -11.01 -5.50 3.07
N PHE A 11 -9.86 -5.60 2.40
CA PHE A 11 -9.04 -6.82 2.37
C PHE A 11 -7.73 -6.69 3.16
N PHE A 12 -7.57 -5.61 3.93
CA PHE A 12 -6.40 -5.43 4.78
C PHE A 12 -6.26 -6.51 5.84
N ARG A 13 -5.01 -6.80 6.20
CA ARG A 13 -4.61 -7.71 7.27
C ARG A 13 -3.71 -6.97 8.24
N ASP A 14 -3.76 -7.39 9.50
CA ASP A 14 -2.72 -7.02 10.44
C ASP A 14 -1.39 -7.61 9.96
N ALA A 15 -0.36 -6.79 9.94
CA ALA A 15 0.96 -7.15 9.47
C ALA A 15 2.03 -6.75 10.47
N GLU A 16 3.08 -7.56 10.50
CA GLU A 16 4.25 -7.37 11.35
C GLU A 16 5.52 -7.80 10.60
N VAL A 17 6.59 -7.03 10.77
CA VAL A 17 7.94 -7.33 10.29
C VAL A 17 8.94 -6.99 11.38
N GLU A 18 9.89 -7.88 11.61
CA GLU A 18 11.01 -7.67 12.54
C GLU A 18 12.28 -7.30 11.77
N TYR A 19 13.01 -6.29 12.24
CA TYR A 19 14.30 -5.89 11.69
C TYR A 19 15.19 -5.31 12.80
N GLU A 20 16.41 -5.84 12.93
CA GLU A 20 17.41 -5.42 13.94
C GLU A 20 16.86 -5.34 15.38
N GLY A 21 16.01 -6.30 15.76
CA GLY A 21 15.40 -6.35 17.09
C GLY A 21 14.27 -5.36 17.32
N SER A 22 13.88 -4.59 16.29
CA SER A 22 12.68 -3.76 16.28
C SER A 22 11.53 -4.46 15.56
N THR A 23 10.32 -4.31 16.09
CA THR A 23 9.10 -4.87 15.50
C THR A 23 8.23 -3.75 14.95
N PHE A 24 8.00 -3.77 13.64
CA PHE A 24 7.16 -2.81 12.94
C PHE A 24 5.81 -3.45 12.63
N ARG A 25 4.72 -2.73 12.91
CA ARG A 25 3.35 -3.23 12.72
C ARG A 25 2.59 -2.35 11.74
N PHE A 26 1.56 -2.90 11.13
CA PHE A 26 0.57 -2.17 10.34
C PHE A 26 -0.78 -2.82 10.60
N SER A 27 -1.77 -2.08 11.14
CA SER A 27 -3.06 -2.68 11.47
C SER A 27 -4.03 -2.62 10.29
N ALA A 28 -4.95 -3.57 10.23
CA ALA A 28 -5.99 -3.57 9.22
C ALA A 28 -6.90 -2.33 9.34
N GLU A 29 -7.13 -1.84 10.55
CA GLU A 29 -7.89 -0.61 10.82
C GLU A 29 -7.22 0.62 10.21
N GLU A 30 -5.91 0.76 10.36
CA GLU A 30 -5.15 1.85 9.75
C GLU A 30 -5.18 1.77 8.22
N GLY A 31 -5.11 0.56 7.65
CA GLY A 31 -5.29 0.35 6.22
C GLY A 31 -6.65 0.81 5.72
N ARG A 32 -7.73 0.44 6.44
CA ARG A 32 -9.10 0.87 6.11
C ARG A 32 -9.25 2.38 6.09
N ALA A 33 -8.55 3.10 6.97
CA ALA A 33 -8.58 4.56 6.99
C ALA A 33 -7.96 5.19 5.73
N LEU A 34 -7.17 4.45 4.95
CA LEU A 34 -6.63 4.89 3.65
C LEU A 34 -7.60 4.67 2.49
N GLU A 35 -8.67 3.89 2.68
CA GLU A 35 -9.65 3.56 1.62
C GLU A 35 -10.58 4.74 1.34
N MET A 36 -10.17 5.61 0.40
CA MET A 36 -10.95 6.76 -0.04
C MET A 36 -10.59 7.20 -1.47
N GLY A 37 -11.59 7.66 -2.22
CA GLY A 37 -11.38 8.20 -3.57
C GLY A 37 -10.71 7.20 -4.51
N SER A 38 -9.50 7.49 -4.97
CA SER A 38 -8.71 6.60 -5.83
C SER A 38 -8.07 5.43 -5.10
N ASN A 39 -8.13 5.38 -3.76
CA ASN A 39 -7.60 4.31 -2.94
C ASN A 39 -8.69 3.27 -2.65
N TYR A 40 -8.82 2.26 -3.51
CA TYR A 40 -9.84 1.22 -3.37
C TYR A 40 -9.28 -0.17 -3.73
N TRP A 41 -10.10 -1.19 -3.49
CA TRP A 41 -9.82 -2.60 -3.81
C TRP A 41 -10.55 -3.04 -5.07
N HIS A 42 -9.86 -3.75 -5.97
CA HIS A 42 -10.49 -4.53 -7.05
C HIS A 42 -10.89 -5.93 -6.56
N GLY A 43 -10.16 -6.47 -5.58
CA GLY A 43 -10.43 -7.74 -4.93
C GLY A 43 -9.35 -8.09 -3.88
N PRO A 44 -9.43 -9.29 -3.27
CA PRO A 44 -8.43 -9.73 -2.28
C PRO A 44 -7.03 -9.79 -2.88
N GLY A 45 -6.09 -9.01 -2.32
CA GLY A 45 -4.71 -8.93 -2.82
C GLY A 45 -4.56 -8.16 -4.15
N ASP A 46 -5.59 -7.44 -4.59
CA ASP A 46 -5.60 -6.64 -5.81
C ASP A 46 -6.10 -5.21 -5.51
N PRO A 47 -5.27 -4.37 -4.87
CA PRO A 47 -5.59 -2.98 -4.64
C PRO A 47 -5.39 -2.16 -5.92
N SER A 48 -6.08 -1.03 -6.00
CA SER A 48 -5.67 0.04 -6.92
C SER A 48 -4.21 0.42 -6.71
N SER A 49 -3.56 0.90 -7.76
CA SER A 49 -2.15 1.32 -7.69
C SER A 49 -1.93 2.45 -6.68
N TRP A 50 -2.89 3.38 -6.59
CA TRP A 50 -2.90 4.45 -5.58
C TRP A 50 -2.95 3.92 -4.15
N LEU A 51 -3.80 2.93 -3.86
CA LEU A 51 -3.86 2.29 -2.53
C LEU A 51 -2.55 1.57 -2.21
N GLY A 52 -1.98 0.82 -3.17
CA GLY A 52 -0.70 0.14 -2.96
C GLY A 52 0.44 1.11 -2.66
N VAL A 53 0.52 2.23 -3.38
CA VAL A 53 1.50 3.31 -3.11
C VAL A 53 1.26 3.96 -1.76
N ALA A 54 0.01 4.30 -1.41
CA ALA A 54 -0.32 4.92 -0.13
C ALA A 54 0.10 4.04 1.07
N VAL A 55 -0.15 2.72 0.98
CA VAL A 55 0.25 1.77 2.02
C VAL A 55 1.77 1.62 2.09
N PHE A 56 2.47 1.58 0.95
CA PHE A 56 3.93 1.55 0.93
C PHE A 56 4.53 2.80 1.57
N LEU A 57 4.07 4.00 1.22
CA LEU A 57 4.55 5.25 1.80
C LEU A 57 4.29 5.29 3.32
N ARG A 58 3.11 4.84 3.75
CA ARG A 58 2.78 4.73 5.17
C ARG A 58 3.66 3.73 5.92
N ALA A 59 3.99 2.60 5.29
CA ALA A 59 4.96 1.65 5.83
C ALA A 59 6.37 2.25 5.86
N ARG A 60 6.76 3.04 4.84
CA ARG A 60 8.06 3.70 4.76
C ARG A 60 8.28 4.70 5.89
N GLU A 61 7.26 5.50 6.20
CA GLU A 61 7.27 6.39 7.38
C GLU A 61 7.42 5.61 8.70
N ARG A 62 6.80 4.43 8.78
CA ARG A 62 6.83 3.59 10.01
C ARG A 62 8.21 3.03 10.30
N VAL A 63 8.89 2.59 9.25
CA VAL A 63 10.18 1.89 9.35
C VAL A 63 11.35 2.84 9.18
N ASP A 64 11.18 4.13 9.51
CA ASP A 64 12.23 5.14 9.37
C ASP A 64 13.56 4.64 9.97
N GLY A 65 14.64 4.77 9.18
CA GLY A 65 15.96 4.20 9.47
C GLY A 65 16.20 2.75 9.01
N ALA A 66 15.16 1.99 8.64
CA ALA A 66 15.29 0.65 8.07
C ALA A 66 15.41 0.65 6.53
N PRO A 67 15.96 -0.41 5.92
CA PRO A 67 15.98 -0.58 4.46
C PRO A 67 14.58 -0.57 3.84
N GLU A 68 14.46 -0.12 2.59
CA GLU A 68 13.20 -0.13 1.83
C GLU A 68 12.53 -1.51 1.80
N SER A 69 13.33 -2.58 1.75
CA SER A 69 12.83 -3.95 1.76
C SER A 69 11.95 -4.26 2.97
N VAL A 70 12.19 -3.61 4.12
CA VAL A 70 11.37 -3.75 5.33
C VAL A 70 10.01 -3.07 5.15
N ALA A 71 9.98 -1.88 4.54
CA ALA A 71 8.74 -1.18 4.21
C ALA A 71 7.90 -1.96 3.20
N LEU A 72 8.55 -2.51 2.17
CA LEU A 72 7.90 -3.35 1.16
C LEU A 72 7.33 -4.63 1.76
N ASP A 73 8.06 -5.32 2.64
CA ASP A 73 7.55 -6.53 3.31
C ASP A 73 6.33 -6.19 4.19
N LEU A 74 6.42 -5.12 4.97
CA LEU A 74 5.32 -4.68 5.84
C LEU A 74 4.06 -4.33 5.03
N ALA A 75 4.22 -3.54 3.96
CA ALA A 75 3.13 -3.14 3.08
C ALA A 75 2.51 -4.34 2.32
N ALA A 76 3.35 -5.23 1.78
CA ALA A 76 2.87 -6.40 1.05
C ALA A 76 2.05 -7.33 1.94
N ARG A 77 2.51 -7.57 3.19
CA ARG A 77 1.76 -8.34 4.19
C ARG A 77 0.42 -7.69 4.54
N ALA A 78 0.41 -6.37 4.76
CA ALA A 78 -0.81 -5.63 5.07
C ALA A 78 -1.84 -5.73 3.92
N LEU A 79 -1.36 -5.67 2.69
CA LEU A 79 -2.17 -5.80 1.48
C LEU A 79 -2.56 -7.25 1.13
N GLY A 80 -2.01 -8.24 1.84
CA GLY A 80 -2.24 -9.65 1.56
C GLY A 80 -1.64 -10.14 0.24
N MET A 81 -0.54 -9.53 -0.23
CA MET A 81 0.17 -9.89 -1.46
C MET A 81 1.67 -10.12 -1.23
N THR A 82 2.42 -10.42 -2.29
CA THR A 82 3.87 -10.63 -2.23
C THR A 82 4.64 -9.32 -2.49
N VAL A 83 5.87 -9.22 -1.97
CA VAL A 83 6.76 -8.07 -2.23
C VAL A 83 7.01 -7.85 -3.73
N PRO A 84 7.34 -8.87 -4.55
CA PRO A 84 7.49 -8.67 -5.99
C PRO A 84 6.25 -8.07 -6.64
N ARG A 85 5.05 -8.53 -6.25
CA ARG A 85 3.79 -8.02 -6.80
C ARG A 85 3.56 -6.55 -6.43
N LEU A 86 3.88 -6.17 -5.20
CA LEU A 86 3.82 -4.78 -4.76
C LEU A 86 4.80 -3.90 -5.54
N ARG A 87 6.04 -4.36 -5.79
CA ARG A 87 7.02 -3.62 -6.59
C ARG A 87 6.52 -3.39 -8.02
N GLU A 88 6.01 -4.43 -8.68
CA GLU A 88 5.41 -4.31 -10.02
C GLU A 88 4.27 -3.27 -10.06
N LEU A 89 3.42 -3.25 -9.03
CA LEU A 89 2.31 -2.31 -8.93
C LEU A 89 2.81 -0.86 -8.75
N ILE A 90 3.85 -0.65 -7.93
CA ILE A 90 4.46 0.67 -7.74
C ILE A 90 5.16 1.12 -9.04
N GLU A 91 5.91 0.23 -9.70
CA GLU A 91 6.55 0.53 -10.98
C GLU A 91 5.53 0.88 -12.08
N TRP A 92 4.39 0.18 -12.12
CA TRP A 92 3.27 0.53 -12.98
C TRP A 92 2.75 1.94 -12.66
N HIS A 93 2.57 2.25 -11.36
CA HIS A 93 2.09 3.55 -10.92
C HIS A 93 3.03 4.67 -11.34
N GLU A 94 4.33 4.49 -11.13
CA GLU A 94 5.32 5.46 -11.55
C GLU A 94 5.30 5.70 -13.06
N ASN A 95 5.23 4.64 -13.87
CA ASN A 95 5.14 4.78 -15.32
C ASN A 95 3.87 5.52 -15.75
N TYR A 96 2.74 5.20 -15.10
CA TYR A 96 1.48 5.89 -15.34
C TYR A 96 1.57 7.38 -15.00
N MET A 97 2.14 7.74 -13.84
CA MET A 97 2.30 9.13 -13.41
C MET A 97 3.27 9.91 -14.30
N ARG A 98 4.40 9.31 -14.71
CA ARG A 98 5.33 9.92 -15.68
C ARG A 98 4.63 10.28 -16.99
N TRP A 99 3.74 9.42 -17.48
CA TRP A 99 2.96 9.67 -18.69
C TRP A 99 1.82 10.67 -18.47
N HIS A 100 1.06 10.51 -17.38
CA HIS A 100 -0.15 11.30 -17.08
C HIS A 100 0.17 12.75 -16.71
N ASP A 101 1.15 12.96 -15.83
CA ASP A 101 1.53 14.29 -15.33
C ASP A 101 2.65 14.92 -16.16
N GLY A 102 3.30 14.15 -17.03
CA GLY A 102 4.43 14.61 -17.84
C GLY A 102 5.69 14.90 -17.02
N ASP A 103 5.79 14.38 -15.79
CA ASP A 103 6.98 14.46 -14.94
C ASP A 103 7.85 13.22 -15.15
N PRO A 104 8.95 13.28 -15.93
CA PRO A 104 9.80 12.12 -16.18
C PRO A 104 10.58 11.64 -14.95
N GLU A 105 10.68 12.46 -13.91
CA GLU A 105 11.47 12.18 -12.71
C GLU A 105 10.61 11.58 -11.57
N TYR A 106 9.30 11.42 -11.78
CA TYR A 106 8.41 10.84 -10.78
C TYR A 106 8.88 9.42 -10.38
N ARG A 107 9.15 9.23 -9.09
CA ARG A 107 9.61 7.98 -8.46
C ARG A 107 9.03 7.82 -7.06
N VAL A 108 8.74 6.58 -6.70
CA VAL A 108 8.25 6.16 -5.38
C VAL A 108 9.26 5.22 -4.71
N LEU A 109 9.89 4.33 -5.49
CA LEU A 109 11.02 3.49 -5.07
C LEU A 109 12.35 4.23 -5.28
#